data_AF-A0A7R9YWR5-F1
#
_entry.id   AF-A0A7R9YWR5-F1
#
_cell.length_a   1.000
_cell.length_b   1.000
_cell.length_c   1.000
_cell.angle_alpha   90.00
_cell.angle_beta   90.00
_cell.angle_gamma   90.00
#
_symmetry.space_group_name_H-M   'P 1'
#
loop_
_entity.id
_entity.type
_entity.pdbx_description
1 polymer ?
#
loop_
_entity_poly.entity_id
_entity_poly.type
_entity_poly.pdbx_seq_one_letter_code
_entity_poly.pdbx_strand_id
1 'polypeptide(L)'
;MGKRNRADLERVRNAMCAELPALTHAGLFPELDYVEALASRMPSSASFEDVLDAFAASDAAVGTHYALCKADTLKHMARVLKPLSGLSTADQLRMCMAPVRVVSEEQMQLFFRFASQYAAGVTVPPPRPTSELGRARLLAQLRQ
;
A
#
# COMPACT_ATOMS: atom_id res chain seq x y z
N MET A 1 -8.69 -25.93 -5.66
CA MET A 1 -9.63 -25.61 -6.75
C MET A 1 -11.04 -25.94 -6.26
N GLY A 2 -11.88 -24.95 -5.98
CA GLY A 2 -13.21 -25.18 -5.39
C GLY A 2 -14.09 -26.00 -6.34
N LYS A 3 -14.69 -27.10 -5.84
CA LYS A 3 -15.63 -27.90 -6.63
C LYS A 3 -16.86 -27.04 -6.89
N ARG A 4 -17.15 -26.77 -8.17
CA ARG A 4 -18.39 -26.10 -8.59
C ARG A 4 -19.56 -26.99 -8.16
N ASN A 5 -20.37 -26.54 -7.22
CA ASN A 5 -21.52 -27.30 -6.77
C ASN A 5 -22.81 -26.75 -7.41
N ARG A 6 -23.85 -27.57 -7.51
CA ARG A 6 -25.11 -27.19 -8.15
C ARG A 6 -25.89 -26.13 -7.37
N ALA A 7 -25.70 -26.06 -6.05
CA ALA A 7 -26.35 -25.06 -5.19
C ALA A 7 -25.84 -23.64 -5.45
N ASP A 8 -24.60 -23.48 -5.90
CA ASP A 8 -24.02 -22.18 -6.27
C ASP A 8 -24.69 -21.59 -7.51
N LEU A 9 -25.28 -22.41 -8.39
CA LEU A 9 -25.88 -21.93 -9.64
C LEU A 9 -27.07 -20.99 -9.38
N GLU A 10 -27.92 -21.32 -8.41
CA GLU A 10 -29.03 -20.44 -8.03
C GLU A 10 -28.52 -19.13 -7.43
N ARG A 11 -27.48 -19.21 -6.59
CA ARG A 11 -26.85 -18.04 -5.99
C ARG A 11 -26.23 -17.11 -7.04
N VAL A 12 -25.53 -17.66 -8.02
CA VAL A 12 -24.93 -16.89 -9.13
C VAL A 12 -26.03 -16.27 -9.98
N ARG A 13 -27.09 -17.01 -10.33
CA ARG A 13 -28.21 -16.47 -11.10
C ARG A 13 -28.86 -15.30 -10.37
N ASN A 14 -29.14 -15.45 -9.07
CA ASN A 14 -29.72 -14.39 -8.26
C ASN A 14 -28.81 -13.15 -8.20
N ALA A 15 -27.50 -13.33 -8.05
CA ALA A 15 -26.55 -12.22 -8.04
C ALA A 15 -26.46 -11.50 -9.40
N MET A 16 -26.51 -12.23 -10.51
CA MET A 16 -26.47 -11.66 -11.86
C MET A 16 -27.75 -10.90 -12.23
N CYS A 17 -28.89 -11.30 -11.65
CA CYS A 17 -30.18 -10.63 -11.85
C CYS A 17 -30.48 -9.54 -10.82
N ALA A 18 -29.63 -9.37 -9.79
CA ALA A 18 -29.83 -8.35 -8.77
C ALA A 18 -29.55 -6.96 -9.33
N GLU A 19 -30.40 -5.98 -9.00
CA GLU A 19 -30.09 -4.58 -9.26
C GLU A 19 -28.94 -4.12 -8.35
N LEU A 20 -27.94 -3.48 -8.96
CA LEU A 20 -26.82 -2.93 -8.21
C LEU A 20 -27.27 -1.61 -7.55
N PRO A 21 -27.15 -1.48 -6.22
CA PRO A 21 -27.42 -0.21 -5.57
C PRO A 21 -26.45 0.86 -6.09
N ALA A 22 -26.92 2.09 -6.16
CA ALA A 22 -26.06 3.22 -6.53
C ALA A 22 -24.92 3.38 -5.51
N LEU A 23 -23.74 3.72 -6.00
CA LEU A 23 -22.61 4.10 -5.15
C LEU A 23 -22.93 5.40 -4.43
N THR A 24 -22.76 5.42 -3.11
CA THR A 24 -23.11 6.57 -2.26
C THR A 24 -21.92 7.44 -1.87
N HIS A 25 -20.70 6.90 -2.01
CA HIS A 25 -19.47 7.58 -1.59
C HIS A 25 -18.32 7.37 -2.58
N ALA A 26 -17.45 8.38 -2.68
CA ALA A 26 -16.15 8.28 -3.35
C ALA A 26 -15.01 8.13 -2.32
N GLY A 27 -14.07 7.24 -2.60
CA GLY A 27 -12.91 7.02 -1.75
C GLY A 27 -11.88 8.14 -1.89
N LEU A 28 -11.45 8.71 -0.77
CA LEU A 28 -10.34 9.67 -0.70
C LEU A 28 -9.10 9.01 -0.12
N PHE A 29 -7.93 9.48 -0.54
CA PHE A 29 -6.64 8.91 -0.15
C PHE A 29 -5.73 10.02 0.39
N PRO A 30 -4.85 9.71 1.37
CA PRO A 30 -3.90 10.67 1.90
C PRO A 30 -2.95 11.19 0.82
N GLU A 31 -2.99 12.49 0.60
CA GLU A 31 -2.06 13.21 -0.26
C GLU A 31 -0.85 13.69 0.57
N LEU A 32 0.32 13.79 -0.06
CA LEU A 32 1.59 13.96 0.66
C LEU A 32 1.58 15.24 1.49
N ASP A 33 1.14 16.36 0.92
CA ASP A 33 1.19 17.66 1.59
C ASP A 33 0.33 17.65 2.85
N TYR A 34 -0.84 17.00 2.80
CA TYR A 34 -1.70 16.84 3.97
C TYR A 34 -1.04 15.97 5.06
N VAL A 35 -0.42 14.86 4.68
CA VAL A 35 0.26 13.95 5.62
C VAL A 35 1.46 14.64 6.28
N GLU A 36 2.23 15.42 5.53
CA GLU A 36 3.35 16.22 6.07
C GLU A 36 2.86 17.32 7.02
N ALA A 37 1.80 18.04 6.64
CA ALA A 37 1.17 19.04 7.49
C ALA A 37 0.67 18.42 8.80
N LEU A 38 0.06 17.23 8.73
CA LEU A 38 -0.39 16.50 9.92
C LEU A 38 0.78 16.06 10.79
N ALA A 39 1.81 15.44 10.19
CA ALA A 39 3.00 14.97 10.90
C ALA A 39 3.73 16.12 11.63
N SER A 40 3.81 17.30 11.02
CA SER A 40 4.45 18.48 11.64
C SER A 40 3.76 18.98 12.90
N ARG A 41 2.48 18.63 13.10
CA ARG A 41 1.66 19.03 14.25
C ARG A 41 1.62 17.96 15.35
N MET A 42 2.21 16.79 15.11
CA MET A 42 2.26 15.70 16.07
C MET A 42 3.49 15.82 16.99
N PRO A 43 3.46 15.20 18.18
CA PRO A 43 4.64 15.11 19.03
C PRO A 43 5.83 14.49 18.29
N SER A 44 7.05 14.91 18.60
CA SER A 44 8.26 14.37 17.98
C SER A 44 8.48 12.86 18.26
N SER A 45 7.79 12.31 19.25
CA SER A 45 7.79 10.86 19.54
C SER A 45 6.75 10.08 18.73
N ALA A 46 5.88 10.74 17.96
CA ALA A 46 4.88 10.09 17.15
C ALA A 46 5.55 9.33 16.00
N SER A 47 5.09 8.10 15.77
CA SER A 47 5.47 7.30 14.63
C SER A 47 4.63 7.67 13.41
N PHE A 48 5.10 7.31 12.21
CA PHE A 48 4.31 7.51 11.00
C PHE A 48 3.00 6.71 10.98
N GLU A 49 2.94 5.59 11.71
CA GLU A 49 1.70 4.87 11.96
C GLU A 49 0.67 5.75 12.69
N ASP A 50 1.11 6.51 13.71
CA ASP A 50 0.24 7.43 14.46
C ASP A 50 -0.28 8.56 13.56
N VAL A 51 0.53 9.03 12.60
CA VAL A 51 0.12 10.00 11.57
C VAL A 51 -1.00 9.42 10.69
N LEU A 52 -0.88 8.16 10.28
CA LEU A 52 -1.90 7.47 9.48
C LEU A 52 -3.18 7.22 10.27
N ASP A 53 -3.09 6.93 11.57
CA ASP A 53 -4.26 6.80 12.44
C ASP A 53 -4.96 8.15 12.64
N ALA A 54 -4.19 9.23 12.83
CA ALA A 54 -4.75 10.59 12.88
C ALA A 54 -5.41 11.00 11.56
N PHE A 55 -4.86 10.59 10.41
CA PHE A 55 -5.50 10.75 9.11
C PHE A 55 -6.81 9.98 9.04
N ALA A 56 -6.82 8.69 9.39
CA ALA A 56 -8.04 7.88 9.36
C ALA A 56 -9.13 8.44 10.29
N ALA A 57 -8.75 9.05 11.41
CA ALA A 57 -9.69 9.70 12.33
C ALA A 57 -10.32 10.98 11.76
N SER A 58 -9.78 11.58 10.69
CA SER A 58 -10.33 12.77 10.05
C SER A 58 -11.45 12.48 9.03
N ASP A 59 -11.91 11.22 8.92
CA ASP A 59 -12.98 10.79 8.00
C ASP A 59 -14.27 11.60 8.16
N ALA A 60 -14.62 11.99 9.40
CA ALA A 60 -15.79 12.83 9.64
C ALA A 60 -15.72 14.23 8.98
N ALA A 61 -14.53 14.68 8.56
CA ALA A 61 -14.30 15.99 7.98
C ALA A 61 -14.44 16.05 6.43
N VAL A 62 -14.54 14.91 5.73
CA VAL A 62 -14.51 14.87 4.26
C VAL A 62 -15.89 15.03 3.58
N GLY A 63 -16.96 15.18 4.37
CA GLY A 63 -18.32 15.40 3.88
C GLY A 63 -19.09 14.10 3.58
N THR A 64 -20.41 14.19 3.43
CA THR A 64 -21.33 13.03 3.41
C THR A 64 -21.26 12.15 2.15
N HIS A 65 -20.52 12.56 1.13
CA HIS A 65 -20.37 11.83 -0.14
C HIS A 65 -18.97 11.26 -0.34
N TYR A 66 -18.11 11.38 0.67
CA TYR A 66 -16.74 10.90 0.63
C TYR A 66 -16.47 10.00 1.83
N ALA A 67 -15.52 9.11 1.67
CA ALA A 67 -14.98 8.31 2.77
C ALA A 67 -13.48 8.12 2.56
N LEU A 68 -12.71 8.16 3.62
CA LEU A 68 -11.29 7.86 3.58
C LEU A 68 -11.08 6.36 3.31
N CYS A 69 -10.21 6.06 2.36
CA CYS A 69 -9.82 4.69 2.06
C CYS A 69 -9.19 4.03 3.30
N LYS A 70 -9.50 2.74 3.51
CA LYS A 70 -8.92 1.95 4.60
C LYS A 70 -7.41 1.91 4.46
N ALA A 71 -6.71 2.36 5.51
CA ALA A 71 -5.26 2.44 5.56
C ALA A 71 -4.58 1.20 6.17
N ASP A 72 -5.25 0.05 6.27
CA ASP A 72 -4.72 -1.12 6.99
C ASP A 72 -3.39 -1.63 6.42
N THR A 73 -3.27 -1.69 5.09
CA THR A 73 -2.02 -2.03 4.42
C THR A 73 -0.94 -0.97 4.65
N LEU A 74 -1.29 0.32 4.56
CA LEU A 74 -0.34 1.42 4.82
C LEU A 74 0.21 1.34 6.25
N LYS A 75 -0.66 1.13 7.25
CA LYS A 75 -0.27 0.99 8.65
C LYS A 75 0.60 -0.24 8.88
N HIS A 76 0.28 -1.36 8.25
CA HIS A 76 1.13 -2.54 8.30
C HIS A 76 2.54 -2.24 7.75
N MET A 77 2.63 -1.58 6.61
CA MET A 77 3.91 -1.20 6.02
C MET A 77 4.66 -0.17 6.90
N ALA A 78 3.96 0.79 7.50
CA ALA A 78 4.53 1.76 8.44
C ALA A 78 5.18 1.05 9.65
N ARG A 79 4.55 0.02 10.20
CA ARG A 79 5.13 -0.83 11.27
C ARG A 79 6.38 -1.56 10.81
N VAL A 80 6.38 -2.08 9.58
CA VAL A 80 7.54 -2.77 9.00
C VAL A 80 8.72 -1.81 8.84
N LEU A 81 8.45 -0.56 8.46
CA LEU A 81 9.47 0.48 8.26
C LEU A 81 9.92 1.15 9.56
N LYS A 82 9.15 1.04 10.66
CA LYS A 82 9.41 1.68 11.96
C LYS A 82 10.84 1.55 12.49
N PRO A 83 11.56 0.41 12.33
CA PRO A 83 12.95 0.30 12.78
C PRO A 83 13.97 1.10 11.96
N LEU A 84 13.58 1.60 10.78
CA LEU A 84 14.48 2.30 9.87
C LEU A 84 14.51 3.80 10.21
N SER A 85 15.65 4.27 10.72
CA SER A 85 15.93 5.71 10.82
C SER A 85 16.41 6.26 9.47
N GLY A 86 16.11 7.53 9.20
CA GLY A 86 16.58 8.22 7.98
C GLY A 86 15.55 8.33 6.85
N LEU A 87 14.34 7.78 7.01
CA LEU A 87 13.24 7.99 6.06
C LEU A 87 12.47 9.27 6.40
N SER A 88 12.32 10.17 5.44
CA SER A 88 11.40 11.32 5.56
C SER A 88 9.93 10.85 5.59
N THR A 89 9.00 11.74 5.98
CA THR A 89 7.56 11.47 5.88
C THR A 89 7.16 11.10 4.45
N ALA A 90 7.71 11.80 3.46
CA ALA A 90 7.49 11.51 2.04
C ALA A 90 8.01 10.13 1.64
N ASP A 91 9.20 9.73 2.11
CA ASP A 91 9.73 8.40 1.83
C ASP A 91 8.88 7.32 2.49
N GLN A 92 8.47 7.52 3.74
CA GLN A 92 7.61 6.58 4.45
C GLN A 92 6.27 6.41 3.74
N LEU A 93 5.61 7.49 3.32
CA LEU A 93 4.36 7.43 2.57
C LEU A 93 4.56 6.67 1.24
N ARG A 94 5.58 7.02 0.45
CA ARG A 94 5.89 6.35 -0.83
C ARG A 94 6.16 4.86 -0.65
N MET A 95 6.97 4.49 0.34
CA MET A 95 7.32 3.10 0.63
C MET A 95 6.11 2.31 1.14
N CYS A 96 5.23 2.93 1.94
CA CYS A 96 3.98 2.30 2.37
C CYS A 96 3.00 2.05 1.21
N MET A 97 3.04 2.90 0.18
CA MET A 97 2.24 2.74 -1.05
C MET A 97 2.82 1.74 -2.06
N ALA A 98 4.03 1.21 -1.81
CA ALA A 98 4.63 0.24 -2.72
C ALA A 98 3.76 -1.03 -2.82
N PRO A 99 3.51 -1.56 -4.04
CA PRO A 99 2.61 -2.70 -4.24
C PRO A 99 3.28 -4.04 -3.89
N VAL A 100 3.69 -4.18 -2.64
CA VAL A 100 4.36 -5.38 -2.11
C VAL A 100 3.30 -6.38 -1.63
N ARG A 101 3.45 -7.66 -1.98
CA ARG A 101 2.55 -8.69 -1.44
C ARG A 101 2.98 -9.01 -0.01
N VAL A 102 2.27 -8.43 0.97
CA VAL A 102 2.53 -8.63 2.42
C VAL A 102 2.50 -10.10 2.87
N VAL A 103 1.79 -10.97 2.14
CA VAL A 103 1.71 -12.42 2.44
C VAL A 103 2.97 -13.18 2.01
N SER A 104 3.77 -12.63 1.10
CA SER A 104 5.01 -13.26 0.62
C SER A 104 6.19 -12.80 1.46
N GLU A 105 6.70 -13.69 2.30
CA GLU A 105 7.87 -13.42 3.14
C GLU A 105 9.09 -12.99 2.29
N GLU A 106 9.33 -13.66 1.16
CA GLU A 106 10.41 -13.32 0.24
C GLU A 106 10.30 -11.87 -0.28
N GLN A 107 9.11 -11.44 -0.70
CA GLN A 107 8.89 -10.07 -1.18
C GLN A 107 9.03 -9.05 -0.07
N MET A 108 8.53 -9.35 1.14
CA MET A 108 8.67 -8.48 2.29
C MET A 108 10.13 -8.33 2.73
N GLN A 109 10.91 -9.42 2.75
CA GLN A 109 12.34 -9.36 3.03
C GLN A 109 13.09 -8.55 1.98
N LEU A 110 12.78 -8.74 0.69
CA LEU A 110 13.39 -7.97 -0.39
C LEU A 110 13.05 -6.48 -0.27
N PHE A 111 11.80 -6.15 0.00
CA PHE A 111 11.34 -4.78 0.23
C PHE A 111 12.05 -4.14 1.43
N PHE A 112 12.12 -4.84 2.57
CA PHE A 112 12.78 -4.31 3.76
C PHE A 112 14.28 -4.07 3.52
N ARG A 113 14.97 -4.97 2.81
CA ARG A 113 16.37 -4.76 2.40
C ARG A 113 16.52 -3.52 1.51
N PHE A 114 15.63 -3.34 0.53
CA PHE A 114 15.61 -2.15 -0.32
C PHE A 114 15.43 -0.88 0.51
N ALA A 115 14.40 -0.83 1.35
CA ALA A 115 14.09 0.32 2.19
C ALA A 115 15.22 0.64 3.17
N SER A 116 15.86 -0.37 3.76
CA SER A 116 17.00 -0.21 4.68
C SER A 116 18.22 0.38 3.98
N GLN A 117 18.56 -0.08 2.77
CA GLN A 117 19.66 0.49 1.99
C GLN A 117 19.37 1.91 1.54
N TYR A 118 18.12 2.18 1.11
CA TYR A 118 17.68 3.53 0.76
C TYR A 118 17.79 4.49 1.94
N ALA A 119 17.31 4.08 3.13
CA ALA A 119 17.39 4.86 4.36
C ALA A 119 18.83 5.18 4.77
N ALA A 120 19.76 4.27 4.48
CA ALA A 120 21.20 4.45 4.72
C ALA A 120 21.91 5.30 3.64
N GLY A 121 21.20 5.78 2.62
CA GLY A 121 21.79 6.53 1.51
C GLY A 121 22.66 5.68 0.57
N VAL A 122 22.53 4.36 0.61
CA VAL A 122 23.27 3.42 -0.23
C VAL A 122 22.52 3.20 -1.55
N THR A 123 23.24 3.22 -2.67
CA THR A 123 22.65 2.91 -3.97
C THR A 123 22.12 1.48 -4.01
N VAL A 124 20.82 1.31 -4.23
CA VAL A 124 20.21 -0.01 -4.36
C VAL A 124 20.30 -0.46 -5.82
N PRO A 125 21.05 -1.53 -6.14
CA PRO A 125 21.13 -2.02 -7.51
C PRO A 125 19.77 -2.56 -7.95
N PRO A 126 19.44 -2.48 -9.26
CA PRO A 126 18.20 -3.04 -9.77
C PRO A 126 18.12 -4.55 -9.45
N PRO A 127 16.92 -5.07 -9.12
CA PRO A 127 16.75 -6.47 -8.79
C PRO A 127 17.25 -7.35 -9.94
N ARG A 128 18.15 -8.28 -9.64
CA ARG A 128 18.65 -9.23 -10.64
C ARG A 128 17.57 -10.28 -10.91
N PRO A 129 17.15 -10.47 -12.17
CA PRO A 129 16.16 -11.48 -12.47
C PRO A 129 16.71 -12.87 -12.13
N THR A 130 15.92 -13.60 -11.34
CA THR A 130 16.22 -14.95 -10.86
C THR A 130 15.87 -16.02 -11.89
N SER A 131 15.01 -15.72 -12.86
CA SER A 131 14.65 -16.60 -13.97
C SER A 131 15.27 -16.16 -15.30
N GLU A 132 15.52 -17.11 -16.20
CA GLU A 132 15.99 -16.84 -17.57
C GLU A 132 15.02 -15.94 -18.34
N LEU A 133 13.71 -16.16 -18.20
CA LEU A 133 12.69 -15.32 -18.82
C LEU A 133 12.75 -13.88 -18.31
N GLY A 134 13.00 -13.70 -17.00
CA GLY A 134 13.22 -12.38 -16.40
C GLY A 134 14.47 -11.69 -16.95
N ARG A 135 15.56 -12.44 -17.14
CA ARG A 135 16.81 -11.94 -17.74
C ARG A 135 16.59 -11.51 -19.19
N ALA A 136 15.93 -12.32 -19.98
CA ALA A 136 15.62 -12.01 -21.38
C ALA A 136 14.77 -10.74 -21.52
N ARG A 137 13.76 -10.56 -20.65
CA ARG A 137 12.91 -9.35 -20.63
C ARG A 137 13.70 -8.10 -20.25
N LEU A 138 14.53 -8.17 -19.21
CA LEU A 138 15.35 -7.04 -18.78
C LEU A 138 16.33 -6.62 -19.87
N LEU A 139 17.01 -7.58 -20.50
CA LEU A 139 17.93 -7.30 -21.60
C LEU A 139 17.23 -6.71 -22.84
N ALA A 140 15.97 -7.07 -23.09
CA ALA A 140 15.19 -6.47 -24.16
C ALA A 140 14.81 -5.01 -23.85
N GLN A 141 14.52 -4.66 -22.59
CA GLN A 141 14.19 -3.31 -22.17
C GLN A 141 15.39 -2.36 -22.17
N LEU A 142 16.59 -2.85 -21.83
CA LEU A 142 17.82 -2.04 -21.79
C LEU A 142 18.42 -1.74 -23.18
N ARG A 143 17.83 -2.27 -24.25
CA ARG A 143 18.26 -2.07 -25.64
C ARG A 143 17.44 -1.00 -26.39
N GLN A 144 16.47 -0.38 -25.72
CA GLN A 144 15.69 0.77 -26.21
C GLN A 144 16.24 2.06 -25.61
#